data_AF-A0A3B9A5K9-F1
#
_entry.id   AF-A0A3B9A5K9-F1
#
_cell.length_a   1.000
_cell.length_b   1.000
_cell.length_c   1.000
_cell.angle_alpha   90.00
_cell.angle_beta   90.00
_cell.angle_gamma   90.00
#
_symmetry.space_group_name_H-M   'P 1'
#
loop_
_entity.id
_entity.type
_entity.pdbx_description
1 polymer ?
#
loop_
_entity_poly.entity_id
_entity_poly.type
_entity_poly.pdbx_seq_one_letter_code
_entity_poly.pdbx_strand_id
1 'polypeptide(L)'
;MWRDPQNKPGYYKGRHYSTYVEEVESLKKKGAIEEAENLLIELVNATEAEANAGNSGVAPWYYEELAKIYRKCKDYKREVAILERYANQKHAPGEKPAQLLERLVKAKKLLASKS
;
A
#
# COMPACT_ATOMS: atom_id res chain seq x y z
N MET A 1 5.17 8.98 -27.95
CA MET A 1 4.10 8.01 -28.29
C MET A 1 4.39 6.75 -27.49
N TRP A 2 3.60 6.47 -26.45
CA TRP A 2 3.87 5.39 -25.48
C TRP A 2 3.75 4.04 -26.19
N ARG A 3 4.83 3.24 -26.20
CA ARG A 3 4.95 1.99 -26.98
C ARG A 3 4.65 0.71 -26.20
N ASP A 4 4.07 0.80 -25.00
CA ASP A 4 3.67 -0.38 -24.24
C ASP A 4 2.34 -0.16 -23.49
N PRO A 5 1.24 -0.83 -23.87
CA PRO A 5 -0.05 -0.72 -23.18
C PRO A 5 -0.06 -1.30 -21.75
N GLN A 6 1.03 -1.94 -21.30
CA GLN A 6 1.14 -2.52 -19.96
C GLN A 6 1.51 -1.50 -18.88
N ASN A 7 2.01 -0.31 -19.25
CA ASN A 7 2.58 0.69 -18.34
C ASN A 7 1.77 2.00 -18.29
N LYS A 8 0.44 1.92 -18.38
CA LYS A 8 -0.39 3.08 -18.05
C LYS A 8 -0.49 3.27 -16.53
N PRO A 9 -0.54 4.52 -16.04
CA PRO A 9 -0.82 4.81 -14.63
C PRO A 9 -2.01 4.00 -14.10
N GLY A 10 -1.87 3.41 -12.92
CA GLY A 10 -2.92 2.57 -12.32
C GLY A 10 -2.90 1.09 -12.74
N TYR A 11 -1.97 0.66 -13.60
CA TYR A 11 -1.92 -0.72 -14.07
C TYR A 11 -0.65 -1.43 -13.63
N TYR A 12 -0.81 -2.70 -13.30
CA TYR A 12 0.25 -3.64 -13.02
C TYR A 12 0.00 -4.90 -13.85
N LYS A 13 1.00 -5.39 -14.58
CA LYS A 13 0.89 -6.59 -15.46
C LYS A 13 -0.37 -6.59 -16.35
N GLY A 14 -0.72 -5.43 -16.92
CA GLY A 14 -1.86 -5.27 -17.83
C GLY A 14 -3.25 -5.21 -17.19
N ARG A 15 -3.37 -5.29 -15.85
CA ARG A 15 -4.63 -5.16 -15.12
C ARG A 15 -4.62 -3.93 -14.20
N HIS A 16 -5.79 -3.33 -13.98
CA HIS A 16 -5.91 -2.20 -13.06
C HIS A 16 -5.71 -2.66 -11.61
N TYR A 17 -5.03 -1.86 -10.79
CA TYR A 17 -4.67 -2.26 -9.41
C TYR A 17 -5.89 -2.68 -8.57
N SER A 18 -7.06 -2.06 -8.79
CA SER A 18 -8.29 -2.38 -8.07
C SER A 18 -8.80 -3.81 -8.27
N THR A 19 -8.35 -4.49 -9.33
CA THR A 19 -8.76 -5.87 -9.65
C THR A 19 -7.95 -6.93 -8.91
N TYR A 20 -6.92 -6.54 -8.14
CA TYR A 20 -6.04 -7.47 -7.43
C TYR A 20 -6.44 -7.72 -5.97
N VAL A 21 -7.54 -7.11 -5.49
CA VAL A 21 -7.98 -7.24 -4.09
C VAL A 21 -8.19 -8.70 -3.70
N GLU A 22 -8.94 -9.47 -4.49
CA GLU A 22 -9.19 -10.90 -4.24
C GLU A 22 -7.91 -11.74 -4.29
N GLU A 23 -6.96 -11.36 -5.15
CA GLU A 23 -5.68 -12.05 -5.31
C GLU A 23 -4.80 -11.86 -4.07
N VAL A 24 -4.72 -10.62 -3.56
CA VAL A 24 -4.05 -10.30 -2.29
C VAL A 24 -4.69 -11.06 -1.12
N GLU A 25 -6.02 -11.08 -1.04
CA GLU A 25 -6.73 -11.80 0.02
C GLU A 25 -6.49 -13.32 -0.06
N SER A 26 -6.48 -13.88 -1.27
CA SER A 26 -6.16 -15.28 -1.54
C SER A 26 -4.73 -15.63 -1.11
N LEU A 27 -3.72 -14.84 -1.47
CA LEU A 27 -2.33 -15.04 -1.06
C LEU A 27 -2.18 -15.01 0.46
N LYS A 28 -2.79 -14.00 1.11
CA LYS A 28 -2.79 -13.90 2.57
C LYS A 28 -3.47 -15.10 3.24
N LYS A 29 -4.58 -15.59 2.69
CA LYS A 29 -5.29 -16.77 3.22
C LYS A 29 -4.48 -18.05 3.08
N LYS A 30 -3.68 -18.17 2.01
CA LYS A 30 -2.76 -19.29 1.78
C LYS A 30 -1.49 -19.22 2.63
N GLY A 31 -1.28 -18.14 3.38
CA GLY A 31 -0.06 -17.91 4.15
C GLY A 31 1.15 -17.50 3.30
N ALA A 32 0.94 -17.20 2.02
CA ALA A 32 1.97 -16.72 1.11
C ALA A 32 2.24 -15.22 1.35
N ILE A 33 2.77 -14.89 2.53
CA ILE A 33 2.89 -13.51 3.00
C ILE A 33 3.88 -12.71 2.17
N GLU A 34 5.01 -13.30 1.77
CA GLU A 34 6.02 -12.63 0.94
C GLU A 34 5.48 -12.28 -0.45
N GLU A 35 4.73 -13.19 -1.05
CA GLU A 35 4.07 -12.97 -2.35
C GLU A 35 2.99 -11.89 -2.25
N ALA A 36 2.21 -11.89 -1.16
CA ALA A 36 1.24 -10.85 -0.89
C ALA A 36 1.91 -9.48 -0.67
N GLU A 37 3.02 -9.42 0.06
CA GLU A 37 3.81 -8.20 0.27
C GLU A 37 4.34 -7.65 -1.07
N ASN A 38 4.99 -8.50 -1.86
CA ASN A 38 5.51 -8.11 -3.17
C ASN A 38 4.41 -7.58 -4.08
N LEU A 39 3.27 -8.29 -4.17
CA LEU A 39 2.14 -7.82 -4.95
C LEU A 39 1.62 -6.47 -4.44
N LEU A 40 1.44 -6.32 -3.13
CA LEU A 40 0.95 -5.08 -2.54
C LEU A 40 1.89 -3.89 -2.80
N ILE A 41 3.22 -4.08 -2.76
CA ILE A 41 4.20 -3.02 -3.09
C ILE A 41 4.00 -2.55 -4.53
N GLU A 42 3.82 -3.47 -5.47
CA GLU A 42 3.58 -3.13 -6.87
C GLU A 42 2.24 -2.41 -7.07
N LEU A 43 1.19 -2.81 -6.33
CA LEU A 43 -0.11 -2.11 -6.35
C LEU A 43 -0.02 -0.71 -5.74
N VAL A 44 0.82 -0.51 -4.72
CA VAL A 44 1.14 0.82 -4.19
C VAL A 44 1.79 1.69 -5.26
N ASN A 45 2.77 1.16 -5.98
CA ASN A 45 3.42 1.89 -7.08
C ASN A 45 2.40 2.25 -8.18
N ALA A 46 1.51 1.33 -8.53
CA ALA A 46 0.47 1.55 -9.54
C ALA A 46 -0.55 2.63 -9.12
N THR A 47 -1.03 2.61 -7.86
CA THR A 47 -1.97 3.63 -7.37
C THR A 47 -1.32 5.01 -7.25
N GLU A 48 -0.04 5.09 -6.85
CA GLU A 48 0.70 6.35 -6.84
C GLU A 48 0.91 6.89 -8.26
N ALA A 49 1.24 6.02 -9.22
CA ALA A 49 1.36 6.42 -10.61
C ALA A 49 0.03 7.00 -11.14
N GLU A 50 -1.10 6.37 -10.84
CA GLU A 50 -2.43 6.90 -11.18
C GLU A 50 -2.70 8.24 -10.50
N ALA A 51 -2.46 8.35 -9.20
CA ALA A 51 -2.68 9.56 -8.44
C ALA A 51 -1.80 10.73 -8.91
N ASN A 52 -0.58 10.46 -9.39
CA ASN A 52 0.31 11.45 -9.97
C ASN A 52 -0.10 11.88 -11.40
N ALA A 53 -0.67 10.95 -12.18
CA ALA A 53 -1.15 11.24 -13.53
C ALA A 53 -2.54 11.88 -13.54
N GLY A 54 -3.37 11.55 -12.57
CA GLY A 54 -4.66 12.17 -12.29
C GLY A 54 -4.55 13.25 -11.21
N ASN A 55 -5.68 13.86 -10.85
CA ASN A 55 -5.76 14.72 -9.65
C ASN A 55 -6.48 14.00 -8.49
N SER A 56 -6.49 12.66 -8.51
CA SER A 56 -7.10 11.78 -7.51
C SER A 56 -6.10 11.46 -6.39
N GLY A 57 -6.61 11.04 -5.23
CA GLY A 57 -5.76 10.58 -4.13
C GLY A 57 -5.52 9.07 -4.18
N VAL A 58 -4.46 8.61 -3.51
CA VAL A 58 -4.09 7.18 -3.48
C VAL A 58 -5.09 6.34 -2.70
N ALA A 59 -5.27 5.08 -3.12
CA ALA A 59 -6.14 4.14 -2.46
C ALA A 59 -5.52 3.63 -1.13
N PRO A 60 -6.16 3.88 0.03
CA PRO A 60 -5.57 3.56 1.34
C PRO A 60 -5.45 2.06 1.65
N TRP A 61 -6.26 1.21 1.00
CA TRP A 61 -6.34 -0.22 1.35
C TRP A 61 -5.00 -0.96 1.18
N TYR A 62 -4.23 -0.67 0.12
CA TYR A 62 -2.94 -1.34 -0.11
C TYR A 62 -1.90 -1.02 0.95
N TYR A 63 -1.84 0.24 1.39
CA TYR A 63 -0.98 0.68 2.49
C TYR A 63 -1.40 0.05 3.82
N GLU A 64 -2.71 -0.04 4.06
CA GLU A 64 -3.27 -0.65 5.25
C GLU A 64 -2.89 -2.14 5.36
N GLU A 65 -3.00 -2.88 4.26
CA GLU A 65 -2.67 -4.31 4.22
C GLU A 65 -1.16 -4.55 4.40
N LEU A 66 -0.30 -3.74 3.80
CA LEU A 66 1.15 -3.77 4.06
C LEU A 66 1.45 -3.49 5.54
N ALA A 67 0.85 -2.44 6.12
CA ALA A 67 1.05 -2.11 7.52
C ALA A 67 0.59 -3.25 8.46
N LYS A 68 -0.50 -3.96 8.13
CA LYS A 68 -0.95 -5.15 8.86
C LYS A 68 0.06 -6.31 8.74
N ILE A 69 0.60 -6.57 7.55
CA ILE A 69 1.63 -7.61 7.34
C ILE A 69 2.87 -7.30 8.17
N TYR A 70 3.43 -6.09 8.05
CA TYR A 70 4.63 -5.68 8.79
C TYR A 70 4.43 -5.74 10.30
N ARG A 71 3.26 -5.34 10.79
CA ARG A 71 2.92 -5.45 12.20
C ARG A 71 2.90 -6.90 12.70
N LYS A 72 2.37 -7.83 11.91
CA LYS A 72 2.36 -9.26 12.25
C LYS A 72 3.79 -9.83 12.29
N CYS A 73 4.64 -9.41 11.36
CA CYS A 73 6.06 -9.78 11.33
C CYS A 73 6.92 -9.03 12.36
N LYS A 74 6.33 -8.12 13.16
CA LYS A 74 7.02 -7.22 14.09
C LYS A 74 8.09 -6.33 13.42
N ASP A 75 8.00 -6.13 12.12
CA ASP A 75 8.86 -5.20 11.38
C ASP A 75 8.28 -3.78 11.47
N TYR A 76 8.47 -3.14 12.62
CA TYR A 76 7.98 -1.79 12.87
C TYR A 76 8.65 -0.75 11.98
N LYS A 77 9.87 -1.02 11.49
CA LYS A 77 10.59 -0.12 10.60
C LYS A 77 9.88 -0.04 9.24
N ARG A 78 9.55 -1.18 8.64
CA ARG A 78 8.76 -1.22 7.39
C ARG A 78 7.33 -0.73 7.59
N GLU A 79 6.70 -1.03 8.74
CA GLU A 79 5.38 -0.49 9.09
C GLU A 79 5.38 1.05 9.10
N VAL A 80 6.37 1.68 9.75
CA VAL A 80 6.51 3.14 9.74
C VAL A 80 6.77 3.66 8.32
N ALA A 81 7.71 3.05 7.59
CA ALA A 81 8.10 3.52 6.26
C ALA A 81 6.91 3.55 5.28
N ILE A 82 6.06 2.51 5.25
CA ILE A 82 4.92 2.48 4.33
C ILE A 82 3.82 3.47 4.75
N LEU A 83 3.62 3.68 6.05
CA LEU A 83 2.64 4.64 6.57
C LEU A 83 3.11 6.09 6.39
N GLU A 84 4.42 6.37 6.48
CA GLU A 84 4.98 7.67 6.12
C GLU A 84 4.89 7.92 4.62
N ARG A 85 5.15 6.92 3.79
CA ARG A 85 4.93 7.00 2.34
C ARG A 85 3.48 7.40 2.05
N TYR A 86 2.51 6.73 2.66
CA TYR A 86 1.09 7.10 2.55
C TYR A 86 0.82 8.54 3.01
N ALA A 87 1.31 8.94 4.19
CA ALA A 87 1.07 10.25 4.78
C ALA A 87 1.54 11.41 3.88
N ASN A 88 2.57 11.18 3.07
CA ASN A 88 3.10 12.16 2.12
C ASN A 88 2.34 12.22 0.78
N GLN A 89 1.38 11.33 0.53
CA GLN A 89 0.55 11.35 -0.67
C GLN A 89 -0.71 12.20 -0.50
N LYS A 90 -1.29 12.66 -1.61
CA LYS A 90 -2.68 13.14 -1.61
C LYS A 90 -3.61 11.96 -1.33
N HIS A 91 -4.48 12.08 -0.34
CA HIS A 91 -5.38 10.99 0.04
C HIS A 91 -6.72 11.07 -0.69
N ALA A 92 -7.26 9.90 -1.05
CA ALA A 92 -8.65 9.81 -1.47
C ALA A 92 -9.57 10.14 -0.26
N PRO A 93 -10.74 10.78 -0.48
CA PRO A 93 -11.66 11.12 0.59
C PRO A 93 -12.18 9.86 1.32
N GLY A 94 -12.41 9.99 2.62
CA GLY A 94 -12.93 8.91 3.48
C GLY A 94 -12.32 8.94 4.88
N GLU A 95 -12.68 7.96 5.71
CA GLU A 95 -12.21 7.86 7.11
C GLU A 95 -10.85 7.15 7.24
N LYS A 96 -10.49 6.32 6.25
CA LYS A 96 -9.25 5.53 6.25
C LYS A 96 -7.95 6.36 6.37
N PRO A 97 -7.82 7.57 5.78
CA PRO A 97 -6.64 8.39 5.97
C PRO A 97 -6.34 8.68 7.45
N ALA A 98 -7.37 9.08 8.22
CA ALA A 98 -7.22 9.36 9.65
C ALA A 98 -6.77 8.12 10.43
N GLN A 99 -7.34 6.95 10.13
CA GLN A 99 -6.96 5.69 10.77
C GLN A 99 -5.51 5.29 10.47
N LEU A 100 -5.05 5.48 9.24
CA LEU A 100 -3.66 5.20 8.86
C LEU A 100 -2.66 6.16 9.51
N LEU A 101 -3.01 7.45 9.64
CA LEU A 101 -2.19 8.42 10.35
C LEU A 101 -2.12 8.12 11.86
N GLU A 102 -3.22 7.69 12.48
CA GLU A 102 -3.20 7.24 13.87
C GLU A 102 -2.33 5.98 14.03
N ARG A 103 -2.43 5.05 13.07
CA ARG A 103 -1.57 3.86 13.02
C ARG A 103 -0.09 4.23 12.91
N LEU A 104 0.25 5.25 12.11
CA LEU A 104 1.62 5.75 11.98
C LEU A 104 2.18 6.20 13.33
N VAL A 105 1.40 6.97 14.10
CA VAL A 105 1.80 7.40 15.45
C VAL A 105 2.07 6.20 16.36
N LYS A 106 1.19 5.19 16.34
CA LYS A 106 1.37 3.94 17.12
C LYS A 106 2.61 3.15 16.67
N ALA A 107 2.83 3.03 15.36
CA ALA A 107 3.98 2.33 14.79
C ALA A 107 5.30 3.01 15.16
N LYS A 108 5.37 4.35 15.11
CA LYS A 108 6.53 5.14 15.56
C LYS A 108 6.88 4.91 17.03
N LYS A 109 5.86 4.90 17.91
CA LYS A 109 6.05 4.59 19.34
C LYS A 109 6.60 3.18 19.57
N LEU A 110 6.18 2.21 18.76
CA LEU A 110 6.66 0.83 18.86
C LEU A 110 8.07 0.66 18.32
N LEU A 111 8.41 1.34 17.23
CA LEU A 111 9.78 1.40 16.75
C LEU A 111 10.70 2.02 17.82
N ALA A 112 10.33 3.16 18.40
CA ALA A 112 11.13 3.83 19.43
C ALA A 112 11.29 3.03 20.73
N SER A 113 10.32 2.17 21.08
CA SER A 113 10.38 1.32 22.28
C SER A 113 11.03 -0.05 22.04
N LYS A 114 11.38 -0.38 20.80
CA LYS A 114 12.05 -1.63 20.40
C LYS A 114 13.44 -1.41 19.78
N SER A 115 13.83 -0.16 19.59
CA SER A 115 15.19 0.27 19.23
C SER A 115 16.14 0.25 20.42
#